data_AF-A0A843JMW2-F1
#
_entry.id   AF-A0A843JMW2-F1
#
_cell.length_a   1.000
_cell.length_b   1.000
_cell.length_c   1.000
_cell.angle_alpha   90.00
_cell.angle_beta   90.00
_cell.angle_gamma   90.00
#
_symmetry.space_group_name_H-M   'P 1'
#
loop_
_entity.id
_entity.type
_entity.pdbx_description
1 polymer ?
#
loop_
_entity_poly.entity_id
_entity_poly.type
_entity_poly.pdbx_seq_one_letter_code
_entity_poly.pdbx_strand_id
1 'polypeptide(L)'
;MDYQHYLKCFVRAILAGVAIGIGGAVLLGTMGIDPELKWVGAILFSIGLFTVFTFGLDLYTGKVGYMFDDKPWTYGIDLLIMLVGNFIGTLFIAQCMPMADQFVPGFIDGRLDMLDSPVTIILKGIFCGILMFIAADVYKTKKSYLGAFICVPVFILAGSEHSIADMYYFCAAGVFSLDALLFIILVAIGNAIGGVIIPVCRKYMYEETN
;
A
#
# COMPACT_ATOMS: atom_id res chain seq x y z
N MET A 1 27.59 -10.64 2.35
CA MET A 1 27.06 -9.52 1.56
C MET A 1 25.53 -9.53 1.51
N ASP A 2 24.91 -10.70 1.36
CA ASP A 2 23.45 -10.85 1.19
C ASP A 2 22.62 -10.57 2.46
N TYR A 3 23.04 -11.07 3.62
CA TYR A 3 22.31 -10.87 4.90
C TYR A 3 22.15 -9.39 5.30
N GLN A 4 23.21 -8.58 5.12
CA GLN A 4 23.17 -7.16 5.45
C GLN A 4 22.22 -6.37 4.53
N HIS A 5 22.06 -6.81 3.29
CA HIS A 5 21.08 -6.23 2.36
C HIS A 5 19.65 -6.53 2.81
N TYR A 6 19.34 -7.81 3.05
CA TYR A 6 18.00 -8.23 3.49
C TYR A 6 17.60 -7.67 4.85
N LEU A 7 18.53 -7.58 5.80
CA LEU A 7 18.25 -6.94 7.09
C LEU A 7 17.90 -5.45 6.93
N LYS A 8 18.66 -4.72 6.10
CA LYS A 8 18.35 -3.31 5.80
C LYS A 8 17.01 -3.17 5.08
N CYS A 9 16.71 -4.06 4.13
CA CYS A 9 15.42 -4.11 3.44
C CYS A 9 14.27 -4.31 4.43
N PHE A 10 14.42 -5.30 5.32
CA PHE A 10 13.42 -5.63 6.33
C PHE A 10 13.15 -4.48 7.31
N VAL A 11 14.19 -3.82 7.83
CA VAL A 11 14.01 -2.66 8.72
C VAL A 11 13.29 -1.51 8.01
N ARG A 12 13.70 -1.17 6.77
CA ARG A 12 13.01 -0.15 5.97
C ARG A 12 11.57 -0.53 5.68
N ALA A 13 11.28 -1.82 5.49
CA ALA A 13 9.94 -2.32 5.26
C ALA A 13 9.05 -2.22 6.50
N ILE A 14 9.57 -2.52 7.69
CA ILE A 14 8.84 -2.30 8.95
C ILE A 14 8.46 -0.82 9.09
N LEU A 15 9.41 0.08 8.88
CA LEU A 15 9.16 1.51 8.97
C LEU A 15 8.15 2.00 7.91
N ALA A 16 8.18 1.44 6.70
CA ALA A 16 7.16 1.73 5.68
C ALA A 16 5.76 1.27 6.11
N GLY A 17 5.65 0.09 6.73
CA GLY A 17 4.40 -0.41 7.31
C GLY A 17 3.86 0.51 8.39
N VAL A 18 4.73 0.97 9.31
CA VAL A 18 4.38 1.96 10.33
C VAL A 18 3.86 3.25 9.70
N ALA A 19 4.56 3.78 8.70
CA ALA A 19 4.16 5.02 8.03
C ALA A 19 2.78 4.90 7.36
N ILE A 20 2.51 3.81 6.65
CA ILE A 20 1.19 3.57 6.04
C ILE A 20 0.12 3.36 7.11
N GLY A 21 0.44 2.66 8.20
CA GLY A 21 -0.50 2.49 9.32
C GLY A 21 -0.84 3.80 10.02
N ILE A 22 0.09 4.76 10.15
CA ILE A 22 -0.22 6.13 10.62
C ILE A 22 -1.22 6.81 9.67
N GLY A 23 -1.03 6.70 8.36
CA GLY A 23 -1.99 7.20 7.38
C GLY A 23 -3.37 6.58 7.55
N GLY A 24 -3.43 5.25 7.74
CA GLY A 24 -4.66 4.52 8.01
C GLY A 24 -5.34 4.94 9.31
N ALA A 25 -4.57 5.18 10.38
CA ALA A 25 -5.07 5.65 11.67
C ALA A 25 -5.77 7.01 11.53
N VAL A 26 -5.19 7.93 10.75
CA VAL A 26 -5.79 9.24 10.50
C VAL A 26 -7.09 9.10 9.71
N LEU A 27 -7.13 8.25 8.68
CA LEU A 27 -8.36 7.99 7.94
C LEU A 27 -9.47 7.47 8.86
N LEU A 28 -9.18 6.43 9.65
CA LEU A 28 -10.13 5.88 10.62
C LEU A 28 -10.58 6.94 11.62
N GLY A 29 -9.65 7.68 12.24
CA GLY A 29 -9.98 8.72 13.21
C GLY A 29 -10.89 9.81 12.61
N THR A 30 -10.66 10.24 11.37
CA THR A 30 -11.56 11.21 10.73
C THR A 30 -12.95 10.64 10.48
N MET A 31 -13.04 9.39 10.04
CA MET A 31 -14.32 8.72 9.80
C MET A 31 -15.08 8.40 11.09
N GLY A 32 -14.37 8.12 12.19
CA GLY A 32 -14.93 7.91 13.52
C GLY A 32 -15.47 9.18 14.16
N ILE A 33 -14.87 10.34 13.85
CA ILE A 33 -15.44 11.66 14.20
C ILE A 33 -16.73 11.91 13.40
N ASP A 34 -16.65 11.81 12.08
CA ASP A 34 -17.78 11.98 11.17
C ASP A 34 -17.47 11.28 9.83
N PRO A 35 -18.29 10.32 9.38
CA PRO A 35 -18.10 9.64 8.09
C PRO A 35 -18.01 10.60 6.88
N GLU A 36 -18.61 11.79 6.95
CA GLU A 36 -18.52 12.81 5.90
C GLU A 36 -17.11 13.40 5.78
N LEU A 37 -16.27 13.28 6.81
CA LEU A 37 -14.87 13.73 6.80
C LEU A 37 -13.90 12.74 6.17
N LYS A 38 -14.38 11.64 5.56
CA LYS A 38 -13.54 10.67 4.84
C LYS A 38 -12.60 11.33 3.83
N TRP A 39 -13.03 12.40 3.16
CA TRP A 39 -12.17 13.14 2.21
C TRP A 39 -11.02 13.88 2.88
N VAL A 40 -11.21 14.38 4.10
CA VAL A 40 -10.14 14.98 4.91
C VAL A 40 -9.14 13.89 5.29
N GLY A 41 -9.63 12.76 5.79
CA GLY A 41 -8.81 11.58 6.10
C GLY A 41 -8.02 11.09 4.90
N ALA A 42 -8.63 11.07 3.72
CA ALA A 42 -7.98 10.66 2.47
C ALA A 42 -6.81 11.58 2.08
N ILE A 43 -6.96 12.90 2.27
CA ILE A 43 -5.87 13.87 2.07
C ILE A 43 -4.77 13.69 3.10
N LEU A 44 -5.13 13.54 4.38
CA LEU A 44 -4.16 13.42 5.46
C LEU A 44 -3.44 12.06 5.45
N PHE A 45 -4.04 11.00 4.90
CA PHE A 45 -3.40 9.69 4.70
C PHE A 45 -2.07 9.84 3.92
N SER A 46 -1.94 10.86 3.06
CA SER A 46 -0.71 11.14 2.32
C SER A 46 0.53 11.28 3.20
N ILE A 47 0.39 11.54 4.52
CA ILE A 47 1.51 11.52 5.47
C ILE A 47 2.28 10.20 5.44
N GLY A 48 1.60 9.07 5.21
CA GLY A 48 2.24 7.76 5.14
C GLY A 48 3.18 7.65 3.94
N LEU A 49 2.67 7.95 2.73
CA LEU A 49 3.48 7.88 1.52
C LEU A 49 4.53 9.00 1.44
N PHE A 50 4.22 10.19 1.96
CA PHE A 50 5.19 11.26 2.15
C PHE A 50 6.39 10.77 2.97
N THR A 51 6.14 10.16 4.13
CA THR A 51 7.18 9.61 5.01
C THR A 51 8.01 8.52 4.31
N VAL A 52 7.35 7.61 3.59
CA VAL A 52 8.03 6.58 2.79
C VAL A 52 9.01 7.19 1.79
N PHE A 53 8.59 8.23 1.08
CA PHE A 53 9.42 8.92 0.10
C PHE A 53 10.56 9.72 0.74
N THR A 54 10.28 10.47 1.80
CA THR A 54 11.28 11.29 2.49
C THR A 54 12.43 10.45 3.04
N PHE A 55 12.13 9.28 3.61
CA PHE A 55 13.15 8.42 4.23
C PHE A 55 13.61 7.26 3.35
N GLY A 56 13.10 7.16 2.11
CA GLY A 56 13.47 6.08 1.18
C GLY A 56 13.14 4.69 1.71
N LEU A 57 11.96 4.55 2.33
CA LEU A 57 11.53 3.29 2.96
C LEU A 57 11.07 2.26 1.92
N ASP A 58 11.05 0.99 2.34
CA ASP A 58 10.77 -0.14 1.44
C ASP A 58 9.30 -0.54 1.52
N LEU A 59 8.45 0.22 0.83
CA LEU A 59 7.04 -0.08 0.67
C LEU A 59 6.82 -1.00 -0.54
N TYR A 60 6.15 -2.14 -0.34
CA TYR A 60 5.85 -3.11 -1.41
C TYR A 60 5.15 -2.45 -2.61
N THR A 61 4.04 -1.75 -2.39
CA THR A 61 3.23 -1.16 -3.47
C THR A 61 3.94 -0.03 -4.21
N GLY A 62 4.89 0.65 -3.58
CA GLY A 62 5.73 1.66 -4.22
C GLY A 62 6.91 1.08 -5.01
N LYS A 63 7.18 -0.23 -4.88
CA LYS A 63 8.36 -0.89 -5.45
C LYS A 63 8.03 -2.01 -6.44
N VAL A 64 6.90 -2.70 -6.28
CA VAL A 64 6.51 -3.84 -7.11
C VAL A 64 6.45 -3.53 -8.61
N GLY A 65 6.07 -2.30 -8.99
CA GLY A 65 6.05 -1.88 -10.39
C GLY A 65 7.41 -1.88 -11.09
N TYR A 66 8.51 -1.80 -10.34
CA TYR A 66 9.87 -1.84 -10.87
C TYR A 66 10.43 -3.26 -11.06
N MET A 67 9.61 -4.31 -10.87
CA MET A 67 10.08 -5.71 -10.98
C MET A 67 10.69 -6.04 -12.36
N PHE A 68 10.21 -5.39 -13.43
CA PHE A 68 10.72 -5.57 -14.80
C PHE A 68 11.68 -4.46 -15.25
N ASP A 69 12.13 -3.60 -14.33
CA ASP A 69 13.09 -2.51 -14.56
C ASP A 69 14.54 -3.02 -14.37
N ASP A 70 14.91 -4.02 -15.19
CA ASP A 70 16.22 -4.69 -15.26
C ASP A 70 16.75 -5.16 -13.89
N LYS A 71 15.82 -5.62 -13.05
CA LYS A 71 16.12 -6.14 -11.73
C LYS A 71 16.59 -7.59 -11.79
N PRO A 72 17.52 -7.99 -10.91
CA PRO A 72 17.84 -9.40 -10.75
C PRO A 72 16.63 -10.17 -10.19
N TRP A 73 16.57 -11.47 -10.46
CA TRP A 73 15.52 -12.36 -9.91
C TRP A 73 15.39 -12.27 -8.37
N THR A 74 16.50 -12.02 -7.67
CA THR A 74 16.52 -11.83 -6.21
C THR A 74 15.68 -10.64 -5.72
N TYR A 75 15.30 -9.71 -6.59
CA TYR A 75 14.38 -8.64 -6.26
C TYR A 75 12.97 -9.14 -5.88
N GLY A 76 12.56 -10.31 -6.38
CA GLY A 76 11.35 -10.97 -5.91
C GLY A 76 11.40 -11.31 -4.41
N ILE A 77 12.58 -11.69 -3.90
CA ILE A 77 12.81 -11.94 -2.47
C ILE A 77 12.70 -10.64 -1.68
N ASP A 78 13.26 -9.55 -2.20
CA ASP A 78 13.12 -8.22 -1.59
C ASP A 78 11.64 -7.82 -1.44
N LEU A 79 10.81 -8.06 -2.47
CA LEU A 79 9.38 -7.75 -2.43
C LEU A 79 8.61 -8.60 -1.40
N LEU A 80 8.99 -9.87 -1.23
CA LEU A 80 8.42 -10.73 -0.18
C LEU A 80 8.83 -10.26 1.23
N ILE A 81 10.10 -9.88 1.41
CA ILE A 81 10.60 -9.29 2.66
C ILE A 81 9.85 -7.98 2.95
N MET A 82 9.57 -7.17 1.92
CA MET A 82 8.78 -5.95 2.05
C MET A 82 7.37 -6.24 2.53
N LEU A 83 6.66 -7.21 1.95
CA LEU A 83 5.31 -7.58 2.40
C LEU A 83 5.29 -7.98 3.87
N VAL A 84 6.22 -8.84 4.29
CA VAL A 84 6.32 -9.30 5.69
C VAL A 84 6.69 -8.16 6.63
N GLY A 85 7.69 -7.35 6.26
CA GLY A 85 8.11 -6.19 7.05
C GLY A 85 6.99 -5.14 7.15
N ASN A 86 6.33 -4.82 6.05
CA ASN A 86 5.19 -3.91 6.00
C ASN A 86 4.07 -4.39 6.93
N PHE A 87 3.71 -5.69 6.90
CA PHE A 87 2.73 -6.28 7.83
C PHE A 87 3.14 -6.12 9.31
N ILE A 88 4.40 -6.42 9.66
CA ILE A 88 4.89 -6.26 11.03
C ILE A 88 4.81 -4.80 11.47
N GLY A 89 5.14 -3.86 10.58
CA GLY A 89 5.01 -2.43 10.86
C GLY A 89 3.57 -1.99 11.09
N THR A 90 2.63 -2.45 10.26
CA THR A 90 1.21 -2.15 10.41
C THR A 90 0.61 -2.79 11.67
N LEU A 91 1.03 -4.01 12.01
CA LEU A 91 0.64 -4.67 13.24
C LEU A 91 1.14 -3.88 14.46
N PHE A 92 2.43 -3.52 14.47
CA PHE A 92 3.03 -2.76 15.56
C PHE A 92 2.28 -1.45 15.83
N ILE A 93 2.04 -0.64 14.80
CA ILE A 93 1.36 0.64 14.99
C ILE A 93 -0.12 0.48 15.35
N ALA A 94 -0.81 -0.55 14.84
CA ALA A 94 -2.19 -0.86 15.26
C ALA A 94 -2.29 -1.23 16.76
N GLN A 95 -1.26 -1.89 17.31
CA GLN A 95 -1.21 -2.20 18.75
C GLN A 95 -0.81 -0.99 19.60
N CYS A 96 0.09 -0.13 19.09
CA CYS A 96 0.47 1.11 19.78
C CYS A 96 -0.61 2.18 19.75
N MET A 97 -1.47 2.17 18.73
CA MET A 97 -2.57 3.10 18.53
C MET A 97 -3.85 2.32 18.20
N PRO A 98 -4.52 1.74 19.22
CA PRO A 98 -5.78 1.02 19.00
C PRO A 98 -6.86 1.97 18.45
N MET A 99 -7.53 1.57 17.37
CA MET A 99 -8.55 2.36 16.66
C MET A 99 -9.86 1.58 16.44
N ALA A 100 -10.10 0.52 17.22
CA ALA A 100 -11.21 -0.40 17.01
C ALA A 100 -12.60 0.28 17.09
N ASP A 101 -12.71 1.37 17.86
CA ASP A 101 -13.93 2.16 18.05
C ASP A 101 -14.14 3.22 16.95
N GLN A 102 -13.16 3.44 16.07
CA GLN A 102 -13.20 4.45 15.00
C GLN A 102 -13.75 3.90 13.68
N PHE A 103 -14.05 2.61 13.60
CA PHE A 103 -14.57 1.98 12.39
C PHE A 103 -16.03 2.36 12.16
N VAL A 104 -16.33 2.80 10.93
CA VAL A 104 -17.71 2.94 10.45
C VAL A 104 -18.31 1.53 10.26
N PRO A 105 -19.61 1.32 10.56
CA PRO A 105 -20.25 0.02 10.38
C PRO A 105 -20.03 -0.58 8.99
N GLY A 106 -19.73 -1.89 8.95
CA GLY A 106 -19.52 -2.64 7.71
C GLY A 106 -18.17 -2.41 7.01
N PHE A 107 -17.25 -1.61 7.57
CA PHE A 107 -15.97 -1.33 6.92
C PHE A 107 -15.09 -2.59 6.75
N ILE A 108 -15.05 -3.46 7.76
CA ILE A 108 -14.29 -4.73 7.70
C ILE A 108 -15.13 -5.83 7.06
N ASP A 109 -16.40 -5.98 7.46
CA ASP A 109 -17.30 -6.99 6.92
C ASP A 109 -17.45 -6.83 5.40
N GLY A 110 -17.64 -5.60 4.91
CA GLY A 110 -17.73 -5.33 3.49
C GLY A 110 -16.45 -5.66 2.70
N ARG A 111 -15.28 -5.75 3.36
CA ARG A 111 -14.07 -6.30 2.73
C ARG A 111 -14.11 -7.82 2.64
N LEU A 112 -14.53 -8.48 3.71
CA LEU A 112 -14.64 -9.93 3.76
C LEU A 112 -15.72 -10.42 2.79
N ASP A 113 -16.86 -9.74 2.70
CA ASP A 113 -17.95 -10.04 1.76
C ASP A 113 -17.50 -9.97 0.29
N MET A 114 -16.50 -9.14 -0.04
CA MET A 114 -15.94 -9.09 -1.39
C MET A 114 -15.25 -10.40 -1.81
N LEU A 115 -14.97 -11.33 -0.89
CA LEU A 115 -14.40 -12.64 -1.22
C LEU A 115 -15.34 -13.50 -2.07
N ASP A 116 -16.66 -13.22 -2.06
CA ASP A 116 -17.61 -13.83 -2.99
C ASP A 116 -17.35 -13.40 -4.45
N SER A 117 -16.58 -12.32 -4.65
CA SER A 117 -16.15 -11.81 -5.96
C SER A 117 -14.65 -11.48 -5.97
N PRO A 118 -13.76 -12.50 -6.03
CA PRO A 118 -12.30 -12.28 -6.03
C PRO A 118 -11.81 -11.39 -7.17
N VAL A 119 -12.50 -11.41 -8.31
CA VAL A 119 -12.22 -10.53 -9.46
C VAL A 119 -12.37 -9.06 -9.08
N THR A 120 -13.40 -8.71 -8.30
CA THR A 120 -13.62 -7.33 -7.83
C THR A 120 -12.46 -6.86 -6.95
N ILE A 121 -11.98 -7.71 -6.04
CA ILE A 121 -10.83 -7.41 -5.17
C ILE A 121 -9.59 -7.13 -6.02
N ILE A 122 -9.30 -8.01 -6.99
CA ILE A 122 -8.14 -7.86 -7.89
C ILE A 122 -8.26 -6.57 -8.71
N LEU A 123 -9.41 -6.26 -9.29
CA LEU A 123 -9.62 -5.03 -10.09
C LEU A 123 -9.44 -3.77 -9.25
N LYS A 124 -9.98 -3.73 -8.03
CA LYS A 124 -9.74 -2.65 -7.08
C LYS A 124 -8.25 -2.53 -6.73
N GLY A 125 -7.58 -3.66 -6.51
CA GLY A 125 -6.13 -3.71 -6.28
C GLY A 125 -5.33 -3.18 -7.47
N ILE A 126 -5.72 -3.50 -8.70
CA ILE A 126 -5.08 -3.01 -9.95
C ILE A 126 -5.14 -1.50 -10.02
N PHE A 127 -6.31 -0.90 -9.80
CA PHE A 127 -6.44 0.55 -9.83
C PHE A 127 -5.55 1.24 -8.79
N CYS A 128 -5.53 0.72 -7.56
CA CYS A 128 -4.63 1.23 -6.53
C CYS A 128 -3.15 1.07 -6.92
N GLY A 129 -2.76 -0.09 -7.45
CA GLY A 129 -1.39 -0.37 -7.89
C GLY A 129 -0.89 0.61 -8.95
N ILE A 130 -1.74 0.97 -9.93
CA ILE A 130 -1.44 1.99 -10.93
C ILE A 130 -1.12 3.34 -10.26
N LEU A 131 -1.98 3.78 -9.33
CA LEU A 131 -1.80 5.05 -8.62
C LEU A 131 -0.55 5.06 -7.73
N MET A 132 -0.24 3.94 -7.06
CA MET A 132 0.96 3.82 -6.23
C MET A 132 2.24 3.87 -7.07
N PHE A 133 2.24 3.24 -8.25
CA PHE A 133 3.35 3.38 -9.19
C PHE A 133 3.51 4.81 -9.68
N ILE A 134 2.42 5.49 -10.07
CA ILE A 134 2.47 6.90 -10.51
C ILE A 134 3.09 7.78 -9.42
N ALA A 135 2.63 7.64 -8.17
CA ALA A 135 3.16 8.42 -7.05
C ALA A 135 4.66 8.15 -6.83
N ALA A 136 5.06 6.87 -6.84
CA ALA A 136 6.44 6.46 -6.64
C ALA A 136 7.35 6.95 -7.78
N ASP A 137 6.90 6.87 -9.04
CA ASP A 137 7.70 7.27 -10.20
C ASP A 137 7.84 8.78 -10.33
N VAL A 138 6.79 9.55 -9.99
CA VAL A 138 6.88 11.01 -9.89
C VAL A 138 7.92 11.41 -8.85
N TYR A 139 7.94 10.77 -7.69
CA TYR A 139 8.96 11.06 -6.68
C TYR A 139 10.35 10.59 -7.13
N LYS A 140 10.49 9.39 -7.71
CA LYS A 140 11.77 8.85 -8.21
C LYS A 140 12.41 9.78 -9.24
N THR A 141 11.62 10.26 -10.21
CA THR A 141 12.10 11.00 -11.39
C THR A 141 12.13 12.52 -11.21
N LYS A 142 11.22 13.09 -10.42
CA LYS A 142 11.09 14.55 -10.24
C LYS A 142 11.38 15.02 -8.82
N LYS A 143 11.58 14.12 -7.85
CA LYS A 143 11.69 14.43 -6.42
C LYS A 143 10.51 15.25 -5.89
N SER A 144 9.35 15.10 -6.53
CA SER A 144 8.13 15.82 -6.16
C SER A 144 7.23 14.94 -5.30
N TYR A 145 6.76 15.50 -4.18
CA TYR A 145 5.80 14.86 -3.29
C TYR A 145 4.36 14.97 -3.80
N LEU A 146 4.11 15.75 -4.86
CA LEU A 146 2.77 16.00 -5.37
C LEU A 146 2.05 14.70 -5.77
N GLY A 147 2.79 13.71 -6.29
CA GLY A 147 2.23 12.39 -6.58
C GLY A 147 1.59 11.73 -5.36
N ALA A 148 2.20 11.85 -4.18
CA ALA A 148 1.62 11.30 -2.95
C ALA A 148 0.33 12.03 -2.54
N PHE A 149 0.29 13.37 -2.66
CA PHE A 149 -0.89 14.17 -2.29
C PHE A 149 -2.03 14.13 -3.31
N ILE A 150 -1.79 13.60 -4.52
CA ILE A 150 -2.84 13.40 -5.54
C ILE A 150 -3.30 11.94 -5.56
N CYS A 151 -2.37 10.98 -5.68
CA CYS A 151 -2.72 9.58 -5.87
C CYS A 151 -3.33 8.94 -4.63
N VAL A 152 -2.88 9.33 -3.43
CA VAL A 152 -3.41 8.77 -2.18
C VAL A 152 -4.90 9.11 -1.98
N PRO A 153 -5.33 10.39 -2.05
CA PRO A 153 -6.74 10.70 -1.88
C PRO A 153 -7.61 10.05 -2.94
N VAL A 154 -7.14 10.02 -4.19
CA VAL A 154 -7.88 9.43 -5.31
C VAL A 154 -8.15 7.94 -5.08
N PHE A 155 -7.16 7.14 -4.66
CA PHE A 155 -7.38 5.70 -4.48
C PHE A 155 -8.37 5.42 -3.34
N ILE A 156 -8.30 6.20 -2.24
CA ILE A 156 -9.18 6.05 -1.07
C ILE A 156 -10.62 6.43 -1.42
N LEU A 157 -10.79 7.56 -2.11
CA LEU A 157 -12.12 8.08 -2.47
C LEU A 157 -12.75 7.29 -3.61
N ALA A 158 -11.95 6.75 -4.54
CA ALA A 158 -12.42 5.81 -5.56
C ALA A 158 -12.74 4.41 -5.01
N GLY A 159 -12.44 4.13 -3.73
CA GLY A 159 -12.76 2.85 -3.09
C GLY A 159 -11.92 1.68 -3.59
N SER A 160 -10.67 1.94 -3.99
CA SER A 160 -9.70 0.91 -4.36
C SER A 160 -8.96 0.36 -3.15
N GLU A 161 -8.41 -0.85 -3.27
CA GLU A 161 -7.80 -1.57 -2.14
C GLU A 161 -6.28 -1.53 -2.21
N HIS A 162 -5.64 -1.28 -1.06
CA HIS A 162 -4.19 -1.17 -0.92
C HIS A 162 -3.73 -2.18 0.11
N SER A 163 -3.00 -3.20 -0.33
CA SER A 163 -2.62 -4.37 0.49
C SER A 163 -2.05 -4.00 1.86
N ILE A 164 -1.13 -3.03 1.93
CA ILE A 164 -0.53 -2.62 3.22
C ILE A 164 -1.48 -1.79 4.09
N ALA A 165 -2.40 -1.03 3.48
CA ALA A 165 -3.38 -0.28 4.25
C ALA A 165 -4.43 -1.24 4.81
N ASP A 166 -4.84 -2.24 4.03
CA ASP A 166 -5.74 -3.30 4.46
C ASP A 166 -5.12 -4.16 5.57
N MET A 167 -3.81 -4.46 5.50
CA MET A 167 -3.08 -5.07 6.64
C MET A 167 -3.27 -4.26 7.92
N TYR A 168 -3.10 -2.93 7.85
CA TYR A 168 -3.35 -2.06 9.01
C TYR A 168 -4.81 -2.11 9.47
N TYR A 169 -5.78 -2.02 8.56
CA TYR A 169 -7.20 -2.03 8.92
C TYR A 169 -7.62 -3.33 9.62
N PHE A 170 -7.21 -4.49 9.10
CA PHE A 170 -7.48 -5.77 9.76
C PHE A 170 -6.79 -5.88 11.12
N CYS A 171 -5.53 -5.44 11.22
CA CYS A 171 -4.81 -5.41 12.51
C CYS A 171 -5.47 -4.49 13.53
N ALA A 172 -5.90 -3.29 13.13
CA ALA A 172 -6.56 -2.31 13.99
C ALA A 172 -7.96 -2.76 14.43
N ALA A 173 -8.65 -3.54 13.60
CA ALA A 173 -9.91 -4.20 13.94
C ALA A 173 -9.74 -5.48 14.78
N GLY A 174 -8.50 -5.95 14.97
CA GLY A 174 -8.22 -7.21 15.67
C GLY A 174 -8.64 -8.47 14.90
N VAL A 175 -8.82 -8.38 13.58
CA VAL A 175 -9.29 -9.49 12.75
C VAL A 175 -8.09 -10.23 12.13
N PHE A 176 -7.84 -11.43 12.66
CA PHE A 176 -6.80 -12.34 12.18
C PHE A 176 -7.44 -13.65 11.72
N SER A 177 -7.92 -13.68 10.48
CA SER A 177 -8.57 -14.84 9.86
C SER A 177 -7.91 -15.25 8.54
N LEU A 178 -8.19 -16.48 8.09
CA LEU A 178 -7.75 -16.94 6.76
C LEU A 178 -8.40 -16.10 5.65
N ASP A 179 -9.63 -15.65 5.84
CA ASP A 179 -10.36 -14.80 4.90
C ASP A 179 -9.68 -13.43 4.76
N ALA A 180 -9.28 -12.80 5.88
CA ALA A 180 -8.52 -11.55 5.85
C ALA A 180 -7.16 -11.73 5.15
N LEU A 181 -6.47 -12.85 5.41
CA LEU A 181 -5.22 -13.18 4.73
C LEU A 181 -5.43 -13.36 3.22
N LEU A 182 -6.45 -14.11 2.81
CA LEU A 182 -6.79 -14.34 1.40
C LEU A 182 -7.13 -13.01 0.71
N PHE A 183 -7.93 -12.17 1.35
CA PHE A 183 -8.26 -10.83 0.87
C PHE A 183 -6.98 -10.01 0.60
N ILE A 184 -6.08 -9.91 1.60
CA ILE A 184 -4.82 -9.16 1.47
C ILE A 184 -3.96 -9.70 0.32
N ILE A 185 -3.89 -11.03 0.14
CA ILE A 185 -3.15 -11.66 -0.95
C ILE A 185 -3.73 -11.26 -2.31
N LEU A 186 -5.07 -11.33 -2.47
CA LEU A 186 -5.74 -10.94 -3.71
C LEU A 186 -5.51 -9.45 -4.03
N VAL A 187 -5.58 -8.58 -3.01
CA VAL A 187 -5.26 -7.15 -3.17
C VAL A 187 -3.79 -6.96 -3.55
N ALA A 188 -2.85 -7.67 -2.92
CA ALA A 188 -1.43 -7.56 -3.24
C ALA A 188 -1.12 -7.99 -4.69
N ILE A 189 -1.75 -9.08 -5.16
CA ILE A 189 -1.69 -9.51 -6.56
C ILE A 189 -2.23 -8.41 -7.48
N GLY A 190 -3.39 -7.84 -7.15
CA GLY A 190 -3.96 -6.71 -7.89
C GLY A 190 -3.01 -5.51 -7.92
N ASN A 191 -2.45 -5.11 -6.77
CA ASN A 191 -1.49 -4.01 -6.67
C ASN A 191 -0.23 -4.27 -7.53
N ALA A 192 0.27 -5.51 -7.57
CA ALA A 192 1.39 -5.89 -8.42
C ALA A 192 1.06 -5.74 -9.90
N ILE A 193 -0.06 -6.31 -10.36
CA ILE A 193 -0.52 -6.20 -11.73
C ILE A 193 -0.68 -4.73 -12.12
N GLY A 194 -1.36 -3.93 -11.29
CA GLY A 194 -1.53 -2.50 -11.50
C GLY A 194 -0.21 -1.74 -11.60
N GLY A 195 0.70 -2.02 -10.68
CA GLY A 195 1.99 -1.34 -10.60
C GLY A 195 2.90 -1.60 -11.80
N VAL A 196 2.80 -2.76 -12.45
CA VAL A 196 3.65 -3.09 -13.61
C VAL A 196 3.08 -2.62 -14.95
N ILE A 197 1.79 -2.25 -15.04
CA ILE A 197 1.16 -1.85 -16.31
C ILE A 197 1.90 -0.69 -16.97
N ILE A 198 2.03 0.45 -16.28
CA ILE A 198 2.68 1.64 -16.85
C ILE A 198 4.15 1.39 -17.22
N PRO A 199 5.02 0.83 -16.36
CA PRO A 199 6.42 0.63 -16.72
C PRO A 199 6.61 -0.34 -17.89
N VAL A 200 5.81 -1.42 -17.97
CA VAL A 200 5.85 -2.35 -19.12
C VAL A 200 5.35 -1.66 -20.39
N CYS A 201 4.23 -0.94 -20.33
CA CYS A 201 3.73 -0.18 -21.48
C CYS A 201 4.73 0.88 -21.94
N ARG A 202 5.44 1.54 -21.02
CA ARG A 202 6.50 2.51 -21.37
C ARG A 202 7.65 1.86 -22.14
N LYS A 203 8.11 0.67 -21.75
CA LYS A 203 9.15 -0.07 -22.48
C LYS A 203 8.73 -0.43 -23.91
N TYR A 204 7.42 -0.66 -24.13
CA TYR A 204 6.89 -0.93 -25.48
C TYR A 204 6.67 0.35 -26.30
N MET A 205 6.18 1.42 -25.67
CA MET A 205 5.85 2.68 -26.36
C MET A 205 7.06 3.53 -26.72
N TYR A 206 8.11 3.45 -25.91
CA TYR A 206 9.31 4.26 -26.05
C TYR A 206 10.49 3.30 -26.13
N GLU A 207 11.06 3.15 -27.34
CA GLU A 207 12.34 2.47 -27.51
C GLU A 207 13.40 3.15 -26.64
N GLU A 208 14.31 2.37 -26.06
CA GLU A 208 15.50 2.90 -25.41
C GLU A 208 16.28 3.69 -26.45
N THR A 209 16.18 5.02 -26.38
CA THR A 209 17.08 5.90 -27.12
C THR A 209 18.44 5.73 -26.44
N ASN A 210 19.29 4.92 -27.07
CA ASN A 210 20.69 4.67 -26.70
C ASN A 210 21.43 5.93 -26.26
#